data_AF-A0A2D6PYU6-F1
#
_entry.id   AF-A0A2D6PYU6-F1
#
_cell.length_a   1.000
_cell.length_b   1.000
_cell.length_c   1.000
_cell.angle_alpha   90.00
_cell.angle_beta   90.00
_cell.angle_gamma   90.00
#
_symmetry.space_group_name_H-M   'P 1'
#
loop_
_entity.id
_entity.type
_entity.pdbx_description
1 polymer ?
#
loop_
_entity_poly.entity_id
_entity_poly.type
_entity_poly.pdbx_seq_one_letter_code
_entity_poly.pdbx_strand_id
1 'polypeptide(L)'
;MSTVINHCQITNSASSQRIRTPPSPMKIGRRFLYDAKLSGNGTMSCASCHVDGDTDGLAWDLGDPGGNMSPAPTGQPFPFSQFLADLHPMKGPMTTQTLKGLAGVGPLHWRGDRPNFASFNGAFDVLMGGQQLSPSDMQLFAQFGTSISFPPNPNQPLSRSYETLPASTNQATGFDTFVNTVVSLPQLGSAFACATCHALPSTTSGFIVATPPSIGFQQLKVPQLRNLYRKVGFVDAAGPQKSGFGFEHDGGTDTLSHFLSTGLFPAWPSQLMDDVEEFLMAVDTGTAPTVGFQVKADQSNWSGPALADWLLLRGRAIAGDVDVVAQGVIDDEVRGLLFDPVTNTFLTDRAGAAPFTLLDLESHFAAGTAELTFMGVPPGSGARMGIDRDEDGVLDGDEGVSRYGSGTPGCAGTPRISANSSPGVGNEAFAIVFEDAPASGVGFFGFSLSPASMPISGMTLLVDVFTAASIALPISADPSGTSFWSAPIPGVAALAGATFFGQVAWFDACAPGGVSASRGIKIVIQP
;
A
#
# COMPACT_ATOMS: atom_id res chain seq x y z
N MET A 1 -4.46 -15.72 -27.33
CA MET A 1 -4.41 -14.70 -26.28
C MET A 1 -3.70 -15.32 -25.09
N SER A 2 -2.39 -15.10 -24.98
CA SER A 2 -1.58 -15.62 -23.87
C SER A 2 -1.83 -14.76 -22.65
N THR A 3 -2.50 -15.34 -21.66
CA THR A 3 -2.64 -14.79 -20.32
C THR A 3 -1.25 -14.72 -19.68
N VAL A 4 -0.66 -13.52 -19.63
CA VAL A 4 0.47 -13.25 -18.75
C VAL A 4 -0.09 -13.21 -17.34
N ILE A 5 -0.18 -14.37 -16.71
CA ILE A 5 -0.31 -14.46 -15.27
C ILE A 5 1.05 -14.00 -14.75
N ASN A 6 1.15 -12.71 -14.40
CA ASN A 6 2.24 -12.23 -13.56
C ASN A 6 2.17 -13.02 -12.26
N HIS A 7 2.97 -14.09 -12.19
CA HIS A 7 3.44 -14.64 -10.93
C HIS A 7 4.30 -13.55 -10.30
N CYS A 8 3.65 -12.58 -9.67
CA CYS A 8 4.26 -11.87 -8.58
C CYS A 8 4.41 -12.92 -7.47
N GLN A 9 5.53 -13.65 -7.50
CA GLN A 9 6.05 -14.20 -6.27
C GLN A 9 6.44 -12.99 -5.43
N ILE A 10 5.44 -12.45 -4.72
CA ILE A 10 5.68 -11.74 -3.49
C ILE A 10 6.32 -12.81 -2.62
N THR A 11 7.65 -12.78 -2.51
CA THR A 11 8.33 -13.43 -1.41
C THR A 11 7.70 -12.85 -0.16
N ASN A 12 6.89 -13.68 0.51
CA ASN A 12 6.38 -13.37 1.84
C ASN A 12 7.58 -13.38 2.80
N SER A 13 8.33 -12.29 2.81
CA SER A 13 9.30 -11.95 3.86
C SER A 13 8.94 -10.62 4.50
N ALA A 14 7.63 -10.36 4.67
CA ALA A 14 7.16 -9.43 5.69
C ALA A 14 7.25 -10.14 7.05
N SER A 15 8.45 -10.21 7.63
CA SER A 15 8.56 -10.52 9.05
C SER A 15 7.84 -9.41 9.83
N SER A 16 6.73 -9.80 10.45
CA SER A 16 6.03 -8.99 11.43
C SER A 16 6.93 -8.85 12.67
N GLN A 17 7.82 -7.85 12.69
CA GLN A 17 8.41 -7.36 13.93
C GLN A 17 8.18 -5.86 14.07
N ARG A 18 7.55 -5.51 15.20
CA ARG A 18 7.00 -4.19 15.52
C ARG A 18 8.12 -3.18 15.74
N ILE A 19 8.36 -2.31 14.76
CA ILE A 19 9.14 -1.08 14.91
C ILE A 19 8.31 -0.11 15.77
N ARG A 20 8.88 0.27 16.93
CA ARG A 20 8.27 1.17 17.89
C ARG A 20 8.88 2.57 17.81
N THR A 21 8.81 3.21 16.64
CA THR A 21 8.45 4.64 16.57
C THR A 21 7.21 4.84 17.47
N PRO A 22 7.05 5.92 18.25
CA PRO A 22 5.78 6.18 18.94
C PRO A 22 4.66 5.92 17.93
N PRO A 23 3.73 5.00 18.19
CA PRO A 23 2.88 4.54 17.12
C PRO A 23 2.11 5.75 16.64
N SER A 24 2.35 6.12 15.37
CA SER A 24 1.61 7.21 14.75
C SER A 24 0.12 6.98 15.05
N PRO A 25 -0.70 8.03 15.21
CA PRO A 25 -2.11 7.85 15.50
C PRO A 25 -2.80 6.82 14.59
N MET A 26 -2.30 6.64 13.36
CA MET A 26 -2.65 5.56 12.44
C MET A 26 -2.36 4.14 12.97
N LYS A 27 -1.17 3.87 13.52
CA LYS A 27 -0.81 2.56 14.11
C LYS A 27 -1.72 2.22 15.31
N ILE A 28 -2.04 3.19 16.17
CA ILE A 28 -2.94 2.95 17.32
C ILE A 28 -4.39 2.78 16.83
N GLY A 29 -4.85 3.69 15.98
CA GLY A 29 -6.21 3.69 15.44
C GLY A 29 -6.56 2.41 14.66
N ARG A 30 -5.56 1.80 13.99
CA ARG A 30 -5.73 0.54 13.24
C ARG A 30 -6.39 -0.57 14.06
N ARG A 31 -6.09 -0.68 15.36
CA ARG A 31 -6.61 -1.77 16.19
C ARG A 31 -8.14 -1.82 16.22
N PHE A 32 -8.80 -0.67 16.17
CA PHE A 32 -10.25 -0.59 16.27
C PHE A 32 -10.98 -1.14 15.03
N LEU A 33 -10.31 -1.17 13.87
CA LEU A 33 -10.85 -1.83 12.67
C LEU A 33 -10.81 -3.36 12.81
N TYR A 34 -9.76 -3.92 13.43
CA TYR A 34 -9.45 -5.36 13.36
C TYR A 34 -9.66 -6.14 14.67
N ASP A 35 -9.84 -5.47 15.82
CA ASP A 35 -9.94 -6.16 17.11
C ASP A 35 -11.35 -6.70 17.37
N ALA A 36 -11.52 -8.01 17.18
CA ALA A 36 -12.80 -8.68 17.41
C ALA A 36 -13.25 -8.67 18.88
N LYS A 37 -12.35 -8.40 19.83
CA LYS A 37 -12.71 -8.30 21.27
C LYS A 37 -13.59 -7.09 21.57
N LEU A 38 -13.72 -6.16 20.63
CA LEU A 38 -14.61 -5.01 20.72
C LEU A 38 -16.07 -5.38 20.42
N SER A 39 -16.36 -6.57 19.88
CA SER A 39 -17.73 -7.10 19.79
C SER A 39 -18.13 -7.82 21.07
N GLY A 40 -19.42 -7.86 21.38
CA GLY A 40 -19.95 -8.45 22.62
C GLY A 40 -19.64 -9.94 22.80
N ASN A 41 -19.43 -10.66 21.69
CA ASN A 41 -19.10 -12.09 21.67
C ASN A 41 -17.64 -12.39 21.29
N GLY A 42 -16.83 -11.36 20.98
CA GLY A 42 -15.43 -11.53 20.62
C GLY A 42 -15.15 -12.12 19.24
N THR A 43 -16.15 -12.25 18.35
CA THR A 43 -16.01 -12.98 17.06
C THR A 43 -16.05 -12.09 15.82
N MET A 44 -16.41 -10.81 15.94
CA MET A 44 -16.59 -9.91 14.79
C MET A 44 -15.84 -8.61 15.00
N SER A 45 -15.33 -8.03 13.92
CA SER A 45 -14.74 -6.69 13.93
C SER A 45 -15.27 -5.90 12.75
N CYS A 46 -15.00 -4.60 12.69
CA CYS A 46 -15.33 -3.78 11.53
C CYS A 46 -14.70 -4.35 10.24
N ALA A 47 -13.52 -4.98 10.33
CA ALA A 47 -12.82 -5.62 9.22
C ALA A 47 -13.54 -6.87 8.66
N SER A 48 -14.52 -7.42 9.38
CA SER A 48 -15.30 -8.56 8.90
C SER A 48 -16.20 -8.19 7.71
N CYS A 49 -16.75 -6.97 7.72
CA CYS A 49 -17.49 -6.41 6.58
C CYS A 49 -16.58 -5.52 5.72
N HIS A 50 -15.68 -4.77 6.35
CA HIS A 50 -14.72 -3.89 5.67
C HIS A 50 -13.35 -4.58 5.52
N VAL A 51 -13.31 -5.66 4.73
CA VAL A 51 -12.10 -6.47 4.54
C VAL A 51 -10.96 -5.58 4.01
N ASP A 52 -9.87 -5.48 4.78
CA ASP A 52 -8.75 -4.56 4.53
C ASP A 52 -9.15 -3.09 4.29
N GLY A 53 -10.17 -2.64 5.03
CA GLY A 53 -10.75 -1.31 4.89
C GLY A 53 -11.58 -1.15 3.61
N ASP A 54 -11.98 -2.24 2.96
CA ASP A 54 -12.75 -2.23 1.72
C ASP A 54 -14.17 -2.76 1.93
N THR A 55 -14.61 -3.70 1.09
CA THR A 55 -15.94 -4.30 1.10
C THR A 55 -15.83 -5.82 1.14
N ASP A 56 -16.81 -6.46 1.75
CA ASP A 56 -17.01 -7.92 1.75
C ASP A 56 -17.74 -8.41 0.48
N GLY A 57 -18.22 -7.48 -0.36
CA GLY A 57 -18.98 -7.80 -1.57
C GLY A 57 -20.40 -8.28 -1.29
N LEU A 58 -20.94 -8.02 -0.10
CA LEU A 58 -22.28 -8.44 0.32
C LEU A 58 -23.21 -7.24 0.52
N ALA A 59 -24.51 -7.46 0.31
CA ALA A 59 -25.56 -6.57 0.78
C ALA A 59 -26.15 -7.06 2.09
N TRP A 60 -26.39 -6.11 3.00
CA TRP A 60 -26.91 -6.37 4.33
C TRP A 60 -28.18 -5.56 4.58
N ASP A 61 -29.20 -6.20 5.13
CA ASP A 61 -30.36 -5.49 5.68
C ASP A 61 -30.16 -5.24 7.18
N LEU A 62 -29.41 -4.19 7.50
CA LEU A 62 -29.09 -3.76 8.88
C LEU A 62 -30.05 -2.66 9.37
N GLY A 63 -31.29 -2.70 8.91
CA GLY A 63 -32.35 -1.84 9.42
C GLY A 63 -32.71 -2.15 10.87
N ASP A 64 -33.09 -1.13 11.63
CA ASP A 64 -33.59 -1.30 13.00
C ASP A 64 -35.12 -1.09 13.04
N PRO A 65 -35.93 -2.15 13.18
CA PRO A 65 -37.38 -2.02 13.21
C PRO A 65 -37.89 -1.33 14.48
N GLY A 66 -37.09 -1.28 15.55
CA GLY A 66 -37.40 -0.57 16.80
C GLY A 66 -36.77 0.83 16.86
N GLY A 67 -36.06 1.25 15.82
CA GLY A 67 -35.31 2.49 15.80
C GLY A 67 -36.19 3.74 15.72
N ASN A 68 -35.59 4.89 16.01
CA ASN A 68 -36.23 6.19 15.83
C ASN A 68 -35.95 6.74 14.43
N MET A 69 -36.85 7.60 13.93
CA MET A 69 -36.57 8.42 12.74
C MET A 69 -35.34 9.28 12.99
N SER A 70 -34.44 9.35 12.01
CA SER A 70 -33.30 10.28 12.03
C SER A 70 -33.66 11.55 11.26
N PRO A 71 -33.27 12.74 11.73
CA PRO A 71 -33.53 13.98 11.01
C PRO A 71 -33.01 13.96 9.58
N ALA A 72 -33.70 14.68 8.70
CA ALA A 72 -33.23 14.94 7.34
C ALA A 72 -31.82 15.56 7.34
N PRO A 73 -30.91 15.14 6.45
CA PRO A 73 -29.63 15.80 6.25
C PRO A 73 -29.80 17.29 5.92
N THR A 74 -28.92 18.13 6.45
CA THR A 74 -28.97 19.60 6.25
C THR A 74 -27.85 20.08 5.33
N GLY A 75 -27.95 21.32 4.85
CA GLY A 75 -26.88 21.98 4.06
C GLY A 75 -26.80 21.56 2.59
N GLN A 76 -27.82 20.90 2.03
CA GLN A 76 -27.89 20.56 0.61
C GLN A 76 -28.23 21.80 -0.24
N PRO A 77 -27.60 21.99 -1.42
CA PRO A 77 -27.94 23.09 -2.32
C PRO A 77 -29.23 22.80 -3.11
N PHE A 78 -29.88 23.83 -3.66
CA PHE A 78 -30.95 23.62 -4.63
C PHE A 78 -30.41 22.98 -5.92
N PRO A 79 -31.09 21.99 -6.54
CA PRO A 79 -32.38 21.42 -6.15
C PRO A 79 -32.30 20.21 -5.19
N PHE A 80 -31.10 19.77 -4.80
CA PHE A 80 -30.88 18.64 -3.88
C PHE A 80 -31.43 18.86 -2.46
N SER A 81 -31.75 20.11 -2.11
CA SER A 81 -32.49 20.44 -0.88
C SER A 81 -33.98 20.10 -0.97
N GLN A 82 -34.52 19.84 -2.16
CA GLN A 82 -35.93 19.51 -2.35
C GLN A 82 -36.19 18.05 -1.97
N PHE A 83 -37.40 17.80 -1.45
CA PHE A 83 -37.90 16.46 -1.10
C PHE A 83 -37.11 15.70 -0.03
N LEU A 84 -36.09 16.29 0.58
CA LEU A 84 -35.42 15.71 1.74
C LEU A 84 -36.42 15.49 2.87
N ALA A 85 -36.37 14.30 3.45
CA ALA A 85 -37.23 13.90 4.56
C ALA A 85 -36.41 13.22 5.66
N ASP A 86 -37.06 13.06 6.82
CA ASP A 86 -36.51 12.27 7.90
C ASP A 86 -36.32 10.82 7.44
N LEU A 87 -35.22 10.22 7.89
CA LEU A 87 -34.81 8.89 7.49
C LEU A 87 -35.43 7.82 8.39
N HIS A 88 -36.13 6.87 7.76
CA HIS A 88 -36.66 5.71 8.44
C HIS A 88 -35.52 4.80 8.96
N PRO A 89 -35.67 4.18 10.15
CA PRO A 89 -34.63 3.33 10.73
C PRO A 89 -34.43 2.00 9.96
N MET A 90 -35.48 1.50 9.30
CA MET A 90 -35.33 0.45 8.27
C MET A 90 -34.68 1.02 7.02
N LYS A 91 -33.62 0.36 6.54
CA LYS A 91 -32.83 0.82 5.40
C LYS A 91 -33.10 0.00 4.13
N GLY A 92 -33.40 -1.29 4.30
CA GLY A 92 -33.35 -2.26 3.22
C GLY A 92 -31.91 -2.75 2.97
N PRO A 93 -31.73 -3.66 2.00
CA PRO A 93 -30.41 -4.17 1.62
C PRO A 93 -29.46 -3.06 1.19
N MET A 94 -28.27 -3.07 1.77
CA MET A 94 -27.21 -2.09 1.49
C MET A 94 -25.87 -2.81 1.39
N THR A 95 -25.18 -2.65 0.27
CA THR A 95 -23.83 -3.19 0.07
C THR A 95 -22.83 -2.50 0.99
N THR A 96 -21.83 -3.24 1.47
CA THR A 96 -20.78 -2.64 2.29
C THR A 96 -19.99 -1.61 1.47
N GLN A 97 -19.91 -0.37 1.94
CA GLN A 97 -19.08 0.67 1.31
C GLN A 97 -17.63 0.58 1.76
N THR A 98 -16.72 0.91 0.84
CA THR A 98 -15.28 0.97 1.13
C THR A 98 -14.96 2.07 2.15
N LEU A 99 -14.03 1.80 3.06
CA LEU A 99 -13.42 2.81 3.94
C LEU A 99 -12.25 3.53 3.27
N LYS A 100 -11.90 3.15 2.04
CA LYS A 100 -10.83 3.79 1.28
C LYS A 100 -11.30 5.15 0.75
N GLY A 101 -10.41 6.13 0.84
CA GLY A 101 -10.59 7.48 0.30
C GLY A 101 -11.66 8.31 1.02
N LEU A 102 -11.92 8.08 2.30
CA LEU A 102 -12.96 8.82 3.04
C LEU A 102 -12.62 10.29 3.36
N ALA A 103 -11.37 10.72 3.15
CA ALA A 103 -10.98 12.10 3.33
C ALA A 103 -11.78 13.03 2.40
N GLY A 104 -12.50 14.00 2.98
CA GLY A 104 -13.21 15.04 2.23
C GLY A 104 -14.48 14.62 1.49
N VAL A 105 -14.92 13.36 1.59
CA VAL A 105 -16.11 12.86 0.85
C VAL A 105 -17.39 12.83 1.68
N GLY A 106 -17.44 13.49 2.83
CA GLY A 106 -18.61 13.51 3.72
C GLY A 106 -19.86 14.13 3.07
N PRO A 107 -21.08 13.85 3.59
CA PRO A 107 -21.40 12.92 4.67
C PRO A 107 -21.16 11.45 4.27
N LEU A 108 -21.20 10.53 5.22
CA LEU A 108 -20.88 9.11 5.05
C LEU A 108 -22.16 8.24 5.05
N HIS A 109 -22.00 6.95 4.73
CA HIS A 109 -23.09 5.98 4.44
C HIS A 109 -23.89 6.25 3.16
N TRP A 110 -24.67 5.24 2.73
CA TRP A 110 -25.45 5.28 1.48
C TRP A 110 -26.50 6.38 1.47
N ARG A 111 -27.04 6.72 2.64
CA ARG A 111 -28.07 7.74 2.81
C ARG A 111 -27.52 9.11 3.24
N GLY A 112 -26.20 9.23 3.40
CA GLY A 112 -25.58 10.43 3.96
C GLY A 112 -25.96 10.66 5.43
N ASP A 113 -26.34 9.60 6.17
CA ASP A 113 -26.90 9.69 7.52
C ASP A 113 -25.83 9.76 8.63
N ARG A 114 -24.56 9.90 8.26
CA ARG A 114 -23.42 10.00 9.16
C ARG A 114 -22.58 11.23 8.79
N PRO A 115 -22.66 12.34 9.55
CA PRO A 115 -21.93 13.56 9.22
C PRO A 115 -20.42 13.38 9.10
N ASN A 116 -19.83 12.48 9.90
CA ASN A 116 -18.40 12.20 9.91
C ASN A 116 -18.11 10.78 10.44
N PHE A 117 -16.84 10.38 10.42
CA PHE A 117 -16.41 9.04 10.85
C PHE A 117 -16.73 8.77 12.34
N ALA A 118 -16.65 9.77 13.22
CA ALA A 118 -16.97 9.61 14.64
C ALA A 118 -18.45 9.23 14.88
N SER A 119 -19.33 9.50 13.92
CA SER A 119 -20.75 9.12 13.98
C SER A 119 -20.98 7.60 13.95
N PHE A 120 -19.94 6.80 13.67
CA PHE A 120 -19.98 5.34 13.73
C PHE A 120 -19.75 4.75 15.12
N ASN A 121 -19.44 5.56 16.14
CA ASN A 121 -19.14 5.02 17.48
C ASN A 121 -20.30 4.19 18.06
N GLY A 122 -21.55 4.56 17.73
CA GLY A 122 -22.73 3.80 18.14
C GLY A 122 -22.76 2.36 17.61
N ALA A 123 -22.11 2.07 16.48
CA ALA A 123 -22.10 0.73 15.88
C ALA A 123 -21.35 -0.31 16.74
N PHE A 124 -20.41 0.12 17.59
CA PHE A 124 -19.78 -0.81 18.54
C PHE A 124 -20.80 -1.43 19.49
N ASP A 125 -21.79 -0.65 19.92
CA ASP A 125 -22.87 -1.10 20.80
C ASP A 125 -23.99 -1.76 19.99
N VAL A 126 -24.67 -1.01 19.12
CA VAL A 126 -25.93 -1.47 18.51
C VAL A 126 -25.76 -2.53 17.41
N LEU A 127 -24.58 -2.62 16.79
CA LEU A 127 -24.32 -3.59 15.70
C LEU A 127 -23.38 -4.71 16.17
N MET A 128 -22.29 -4.37 16.86
CA MET A 128 -21.32 -5.36 17.33
C MET A 128 -21.62 -5.90 18.74
N GLY A 129 -22.59 -5.34 19.47
CA GLY A 129 -22.97 -5.77 20.81
C GLY A 129 -21.93 -5.50 21.90
N GLY A 130 -20.94 -4.64 21.62
CA GLY A 130 -19.87 -4.25 22.51
C GLY A 130 -20.16 -2.94 23.26
N GLN A 131 -19.11 -2.22 23.64
CA GLN A 131 -19.21 -0.89 24.24
C GLN A 131 -18.70 0.16 23.28
N GLN A 132 -19.31 1.34 23.27
CA GLN A 132 -18.80 2.48 22.51
C GLN A 132 -17.38 2.83 22.97
N LEU A 133 -16.55 3.30 22.03
CA LEU A 133 -15.21 3.77 22.32
C LEU A 133 -15.23 5.10 23.07
N SER A 134 -14.18 5.37 23.84
CA SER A 134 -13.95 6.70 24.40
C SER A 134 -13.78 7.74 23.28
N PRO A 135 -14.06 9.03 23.53
CA PRO A 135 -13.88 10.08 22.51
C PRO A 135 -12.45 10.12 21.92
N SER A 136 -11.43 9.93 22.75
CA SER A 136 -10.02 9.88 22.32
C SER A 136 -9.72 8.67 21.44
N ASP A 137 -10.25 7.49 21.79
CA ASP A 137 -10.07 6.28 20.99
C ASP A 137 -10.81 6.39 19.65
N MET A 138 -12.03 6.93 19.65
CA MET A 138 -12.79 7.17 18.43
C MET A 138 -12.10 8.19 17.52
N GLN A 139 -11.41 9.19 18.08
CA GLN A 139 -10.61 10.13 17.31
C GLN A 139 -9.41 9.44 16.65
N LEU A 140 -8.70 8.57 17.36
CA LEU A 140 -7.61 7.76 16.79
C LEU A 140 -8.13 6.83 15.68
N PHE A 141 -9.28 6.20 15.89
CA PHE A 141 -9.91 5.37 14.87
C PHE A 141 -10.31 6.19 13.65
N ALA A 142 -10.89 7.38 13.83
CA ALA A 142 -11.24 8.28 12.74
C ALA A 142 -10.01 8.69 11.93
N GLN A 143 -8.91 9.09 12.59
CA GLN A 143 -7.67 9.45 11.92
C GLN A 143 -7.13 8.29 11.05
N PHE A 144 -7.12 7.07 11.60
CA PHE A 144 -6.78 5.88 10.82
C PHE A 144 -7.76 5.64 9.67
N GLY A 145 -9.07 5.56 9.94
CA GLY A 145 -10.09 5.25 8.94
C GLY A 145 -10.14 6.24 7.78
N THR A 146 -9.95 7.54 8.04
CA THR A 146 -9.92 8.57 6.97
C THR A 146 -8.61 8.61 6.20
N SER A 147 -7.55 7.99 6.71
CA SER A 147 -6.23 7.93 6.08
C SER A 147 -6.06 6.75 5.12
N ILE A 148 -7.02 5.82 5.08
CA ILE A 148 -6.92 4.65 4.21
C ILE A 148 -7.08 5.11 2.76
N SER A 149 -6.01 5.04 1.97
CA SER A 149 -6.04 5.38 0.55
C SER A 149 -6.53 4.21 -0.30
N PHE A 150 -7.05 4.52 -1.48
CA PHE A 150 -7.27 3.50 -2.50
C PHE A 150 -5.93 2.95 -3.02
N PRO A 151 -5.87 1.69 -3.47
CA PRO A 151 -4.78 1.25 -4.34
C PRO A 151 -4.89 1.94 -5.71
N PRO A 152 -3.87 1.82 -6.56
CA PRO A 152 -4.00 2.26 -7.94
C PRO A 152 -5.13 1.53 -8.66
N ASN A 153 -5.81 2.22 -9.57
CA ASN A 153 -6.79 1.59 -10.45
C ASN A 153 -6.06 0.79 -11.53
N PRO A 154 -6.25 -0.54 -11.62
CA PRO A 154 -5.56 -1.38 -12.61
C PRO A 154 -5.98 -1.10 -14.06
N ASN A 155 -7.11 -0.41 -14.28
CA ASN A 155 -7.58 -0.04 -15.62
C ASN A 155 -7.07 1.35 -16.06
N GLN A 156 -6.37 2.08 -15.18
CA GLN A 156 -5.75 3.35 -15.54
C GLN A 156 -4.36 3.08 -16.14
N PRO A 157 -4.04 3.65 -17.32
CA PRO A 157 -2.70 3.53 -17.90
C PRO A 157 -1.63 4.07 -16.97
N LEU A 158 -0.44 3.44 -16.92
CA LEU A 158 0.69 3.89 -16.08
C LEU A 158 1.06 5.36 -16.31
N SER A 159 0.87 5.85 -17.52
CA SER A 159 1.11 7.26 -17.88
C SER A 159 0.08 8.24 -17.31
N ARG A 160 -1.03 7.77 -16.72
CA ARG A 160 -2.24 8.53 -16.32
C ARG A 160 -2.86 9.36 -17.45
N SER A 161 -2.55 9.02 -18.71
CA SER A 161 -3.24 9.56 -19.88
C SER A 161 -4.34 8.59 -20.29
N TYR A 162 -5.57 9.07 -20.40
CA TYR A 162 -6.70 8.26 -20.83
C TYR A 162 -6.47 7.66 -22.22
N GLU A 163 -6.85 6.39 -22.39
CA GLU A 163 -6.76 5.71 -23.68
C GLU A 163 -7.75 6.31 -24.68
N THR A 164 -7.31 6.45 -25.94
CA THR A 164 -8.13 7.00 -27.04
C THR A 164 -8.52 5.94 -28.08
N LEU A 165 -8.07 4.70 -27.92
CA LEU A 165 -8.29 3.61 -28.87
C LEU A 165 -8.62 2.30 -28.12
N PRO A 166 -9.48 1.43 -28.70
CA PRO A 166 -10.26 1.67 -29.91
C PRO A 166 -11.32 2.76 -29.70
N ALA A 167 -11.80 3.37 -30.78
CA ALA A 167 -12.75 4.49 -30.71
C ALA A 167 -14.10 4.14 -30.06
N SER A 168 -14.38 2.85 -29.83
CA SER A 168 -15.60 2.34 -29.20
C SER A 168 -15.45 1.99 -27.72
N THR A 169 -14.26 2.19 -27.14
CA THR A 169 -13.96 2.07 -25.70
C THR A 169 -12.90 3.11 -25.36
N ASN A 170 -13.22 4.38 -25.60
CA ASN A 170 -12.31 5.50 -25.48
C ASN A 170 -12.51 6.21 -24.13
N GLN A 171 -11.58 5.99 -23.21
CA GLN A 171 -11.59 6.60 -21.88
C GLN A 171 -11.61 8.14 -21.94
N ALA A 172 -10.94 8.75 -22.92
CA ALA A 172 -10.90 10.21 -23.05
C ALA A 172 -12.25 10.78 -23.50
N THR A 173 -12.92 10.14 -24.46
CA THR A 173 -14.30 10.50 -24.86
C THR A 173 -15.29 10.25 -23.73
N GLY A 174 -15.14 9.15 -23.00
CA GLY A 174 -15.94 8.84 -21.81
C GLY A 174 -15.79 9.90 -20.72
N PHE A 175 -14.57 10.33 -20.45
CA PHE A 175 -14.27 11.42 -19.52
C PHE A 175 -14.90 12.75 -19.98
N ASP A 176 -14.73 13.13 -21.25
CA ASP A 176 -15.32 14.34 -21.79
C ASP A 176 -16.84 14.32 -21.67
N THR A 177 -17.46 13.19 -21.99
CA THR A 177 -18.90 12.98 -21.84
C THR A 177 -19.34 13.09 -20.39
N PHE A 178 -18.61 12.46 -19.46
CA PHE A 178 -18.90 12.52 -18.04
C PHE A 178 -18.86 13.96 -17.48
N VAL A 179 -17.93 14.78 -17.95
CA VAL A 179 -17.74 16.15 -17.48
C VAL A 179 -18.69 17.14 -18.16
N ASN A 180 -18.90 17.00 -19.47
CA ASN A 180 -19.51 18.05 -20.30
C ASN A 180 -20.91 17.71 -20.82
N THR A 181 -21.27 16.44 -20.94
CA THR A 181 -22.57 16.05 -21.51
C THR A 181 -23.68 16.17 -20.48
N VAL A 182 -24.59 17.12 -20.70
CA VAL A 182 -25.76 17.35 -19.85
C VAL A 182 -26.89 16.41 -20.23
N VAL A 183 -27.36 15.62 -19.26
CA VAL A 183 -28.52 14.73 -19.40
C VAL A 183 -29.71 15.25 -18.60
N SER A 184 -30.91 15.11 -19.17
CA SER A 184 -32.16 15.40 -18.47
C SER A 184 -32.43 14.33 -17.43
N LEU A 185 -32.68 14.73 -16.18
CA LEU A 185 -33.12 13.88 -15.08
C LEU A 185 -34.50 14.36 -14.61
N PRO A 186 -35.59 13.97 -15.31
CA PRO A 186 -36.95 14.44 -15.01
C PRO A 186 -37.39 14.18 -13.57
N GLN A 187 -36.85 13.12 -12.95
CA GLN A 187 -37.09 12.74 -11.55
C GLN A 187 -36.60 13.82 -10.57
N LEU A 188 -35.64 14.64 -10.98
CA LEU A 188 -35.12 15.80 -10.25
C LEU A 188 -35.59 17.14 -10.86
N GLY A 189 -36.41 17.10 -11.91
CA GLY A 189 -36.95 18.27 -12.60
C GLY A 189 -35.89 19.17 -13.25
N SER A 190 -34.69 18.65 -13.54
CA SER A 190 -33.55 19.42 -14.04
C SER A 190 -32.65 18.57 -14.94
N ALA A 191 -31.64 19.19 -15.56
CA ALA A 191 -30.63 18.51 -16.36
C ALA A 191 -29.23 18.80 -15.81
N PHE A 192 -28.36 17.79 -15.82
CA PHE A 192 -27.01 17.86 -15.22
C PHE A 192 -26.01 17.07 -16.05
N ALA A 193 -24.75 17.51 -16.06
CA ALA A 193 -23.65 16.61 -16.42
C ALA A 193 -23.36 15.65 -15.26
N CYS A 194 -22.79 14.46 -15.53
CA CYS A 194 -22.48 13.46 -14.52
C CYS A 194 -21.59 14.03 -13.41
N ALA A 195 -20.59 14.83 -13.79
CA ALA A 195 -19.67 15.53 -12.89
C ALA A 195 -20.35 16.55 -11.95
N THR A 196 -21.60 16.94 -12.20
CA THR A 196 -22.36 17.81 -11.26
C THR A 196 -22.60 17.09 -9.94
N CYS A 197 -23.01 15.82 -10.02
CA CYS A 197 -23.25 14.98 -8.86
C CYS A 197 -21.96 14.24 -8.46
N HIS A 198 -21.24 13.70 -9.43
CA HIS A 198 -20.01 12.94 -9.24
C HIS A 198 -18.76 13.81 -9.41
N ALA A 199 -18.67 14.87 -8.61
CA ALA A 199 -17.63 15.90 -8.74
C ALA A 199 -16.20 15.36 -8.56
N LEU A 200 -15.30 15.77 -9.45
CA LEU A 200 -13.86 15.46 -9.39
C LEU A 200 -13.18 16.27 -8.25
N PRO A 201 -12.06 15.78 -7.69
CA PRO A 201 -11.34 14.54 -8.03
C PRO A 201 -11.90 13.30 -7.32
N SER A 202 -12.69 13.44 -6.26
CA SER A 202 -13.18 12.30 -5.48
C SER A 202 -14.32 11.52 -6.15
N THR A 203 -14.84 12.01 -7.28
CA THR A 203 -16.02 11.52 -8.03
C THR A 203 -17.30 11.48 -7.18
N THR A 204 -17.44 12.43 -6.27
CA THR A 204 -18.63 12.65 -5.45
C THR A 204 -18.68 14.09 -5.00
N SER A 205 -19.86 14.68 -5.05
CA SER A 205 -20.19 15.98 -4.45
C SER A 205 -20.57 15.87 -2.97
N GLY A 206 -20.85 14.66 -2.47
CA GLY A 206 -21.50 14.46 -1.18
C GLY A 206 -22.97 14.88 -1.16
N PHE A 207 -23.55 15.29 -2.29
CA PHE A 207 -24.97 15.63 -2.35
C PHE A 207 -25.86 14.43 -2.06
N ILE A 208 -27.07 14.71 -1.62
CA ILE A 208 -28.09 13.71 -1.35
C ILE A 208 -29.21 13.90 -2.35
N VAL A 209 -29.45 12.86 -3.13
CA VAL A 209 -30.49 12.80 -4.14
C VAL A 209 -31.75 12.29 -3.45
N ALA A 210 -32.75 13.15 -3.36
CA ALA A 210 -34.11 12.81 -2.98
C ALA A 210 -35.04 13.04 -4.17
N THR A 211 -36.07 12.20 -4.28
CA THR A 211 -37.08 12.30 -5.35
C THR A 211 -38.44 12.65 -4.77
N PRO A 212 -39.37 13.20 -5.57
CA PRO A 212 -40.74 13.40 -5.14
C PRO A 212 -41.35 12.10 -4.55
N PRO A 213 -42.19 12.18 -3.51
CA PRO A 213 -42.80 11.00 -2.88
C PRO A 213 -43.55 10.08 -3.86
N SER A 214 -44.04 10.61 -4.98
CA SER A 214 -44.72 9.84 -6.04
C SER A 214 -43.81 8.86 -6.80
N ILE A 215 -42.49 9.04 -6.73
CA ILE A 215 -41.50 8.17 -7.37
C ILE A 215 -41.00 7.09 -6.39
N GLY A 216 -41.00 7.38 -5.09
CA GLY A 216 -40.81 6.38 -4.04
C GLY A 216 -39.37 5.88 -3.86
N PHE A 217 -38.36 6.48 -4.50
CA PHE A 217 -36.97 6.12 -4.24
C PHE A 217 -36.49 6.65 -2.89
N GLN A 218 -35.73 5.84 -2.16
CA GLN A 218 -35.07 6.27 -0.93
C GLN A 218 -34.05 7.37 -1.24
N GLN A 219 -33.92 8.37 -0.35
CA GLN A 219 -32.90 9.39 -0.49
C GLN A 219 -31.50 8.80 -0.26
N LEU A 220 -30.61 9.00 -1.22
CA LEU A 220 -29.27 8.43 -1.23
C LEU A 220 -28.23 9.51 -1.50
N LYS A 221 -27.11 9.42 -0.78
CA LYS A 221 -25.92 10.21 -1.06
C LYS A 221 -25.33 9.74 -2.38
N VAL A 222 -24.92 10.69 -3.22
CA VAL A 222 -24.11 10.43 -4.41
C VAL A 222 -22.80 9.77 -3.99
N PRO A 223 -22.57 8.48 -4.29
CA PRO A 223 -21.37 7.78 -3.85
C PRO A 223 -20.15 8.23 -4.65
N GLN A 224 -18.95 8.05 -4.07
CA GLN A 224 -17.71 8.09 -4.85
C GLN A 224 -17.67 6.93 -5.83
N LEU A 225 -17.08 7.13 -7.01
CA LEU A 225 -17.02 6.14 -8.09
C LEU A 225 -15.65 5.42 -8.18
N ARG A 226 -14.70 5.80 -7.32
CA ARG A 226 -13.31 5.31 -7.37
C ARG A 226 -13.14 3.80 -7.20
N ASN A 227 -14.15 3.08 -6.68
CA ASN A 227 -14.10 1.63 -6.53
C ASN A 227 -15.07 0.86 -7.44
N LEU A 228 -15.64 1.48 -8.48
CA LEU A 228 -16.56 0.81 -9.40
C LEU A 228 -15.93 -0.45 -10.03
N TYR A 229 -14.65 -0.39 -10.38
CA TYR A 229 -13.93 -1.53 -10.97
C TYR A 229 -13.86 -2.77 -10.07
N ARG A 230 -14.17 -2.64 -8.78
CA ARG A 230 -14.20 -3.73 -7.81
C ARG A 230 -15.59 -4.36 -7.65
N LYS A 231 -16.62 -3.77 -8.26
CA LYS A 231 -18.03 -4.22 -8.16
C LYS A 231 -18.47 -5.15 -9.32
N VAL A 232 -17.51 -5.66 -10.08
CA VAL A 232 -17.77 -6.58 -11.20
C VAL A 232 -17.79 -8.03 -10.76
N GLY A 233 -18.41 -8.89 -11.56
CA GLY A 233 -18.42 -10.35 -11.36
C GLY A 233 -19.76 -10.93 -10.93
N PHE A 234 -20.76 -10.08 -10.74
CA PHE A 234 -22.17 -10.45 -10.79
C PHE A 234 -22.69 -10.26 -12.22
N VAL A 235 -23.49 -11.20 -12.72
CA VAL A 235 -24.21 -11.14 -13.99
C VAL A 235 -25.62 -11.63 -13.72
N ASP A 236 -26.64 -10.90 -14.17
CA ASP A 236 -28.05 -11.30 -13.98
C ASP A 236 -28.43 -12.42 -14.96
N ALA A 237 -27.78 -13.56 -14.79
CA ALA A 237 -27.94 -14.76 -15.59
C ALA A 237 -27.69 -16.01 -14.75
N ALA A 238 -28.38 -17.09 -15.09
CA ALA A 238 -28.20 -18.38 -14.42
C ALA A 238 -26.76 -18.91 -14.62
N GLY A 239 -26.13 -19.34 -13.53
CA GLY A 239 -24.82 -19.99 -13.55
C GLY A 239 -23.93 -19.58 -12.37
N PRO A 240 -22.77 -20.23 -12.21
CA PRO A 240 -21.78 -19.80 -11.23
C PRO A 240 -21.25 -18.40 -11.55
N GLN A 241 -21.32 -17.49 -10.59
CA GLN A 241 -20.81 -16.12 -10.67
C GLN A 241 -19.69 -15.89 -9.66
N LYS A 242 -18.83 -14.90 -9.92
CA LYS A 242 -17.74 -14.54 -8.98
C LYS A 242 -18.25 -13.75 -7.77
N SER A 243 -19.33 -12.99 -7.95
CA SER A 243 -20.00 -12.20 -6.92
C SER A 243 -21.52 -12.39 -7.00
N GLY A 244 -22.21 -12.23 -5.88
CA GLY A 244 -23.68 -12.21 -5.82
C GLY A 244 -24.29 -10.82 -5.88
N PHE A 245 -23.47 -9.76 -5.82
CA PHE A 245 -23.88 -8.36 -5.83
C PHE A 245 -22.99 -7.55 -6.78
N GLY A 246 -23.59 -6.56 -7.45
CA GLY A 246 -22.91 -5.66 -8.38
C GLY A 246 -23.01 -4.19 -7.97
N PHE A 247 -23.59 -3.39 -8.85
CA PHE A 247 -23.72 -1.94 -8.76
C PHE A 247 -24.95 -1.51 -7.95
N GLU A 248 -25.09 -0.19 -7.77
CA GLU A 248 -26.09 0.46 -6.90
C GLU A 248 -25.88 0.21 -5.41
N HIS A 249 -26.82 0.70 -4.59
CA HIS A 249 -26.74 0.65 -3.14
C HIS A 249 -27.07 -0.75 -2.62
N ASP A 250 -28.03 -1.43 -3.22
CA ASP A 250 -28.50 -2.78 -2.87
C ASP A 250 -27.70 -3.89 -3.58
N GLY A 251 -26.88 -3.54 -4.57
CA GLY A 251 -26.07 -4.50 -5.33
C GLY A 251 -26.85 -5.24 -6.42
N GLY A 252 -28.05 -4.77 -6.79
CA GLY A 252 -28.97 -5.48 -7.69
C GLY A 252 -28.63 -5.40 -9.19
N THR A 253 -27.76 -4.47 -9.60
CA THR A 253 -27.46 -4.23 -11.02
C THR A 253 -26.13 -4.85 -11.41
N ASP A 254 -26.10 -5.61 -12.50
CA ASP A 254 -24.96 -6.44 -12.89
C ASP A 254 -23.85 -5.71 -13.65
N THR A 255 -24.19 -4.83 -14.59
CA THR A 255 -23.21 -4.04 -15.36
C THR A 255 -23.46 -2.54 -15.32
N LEU A 256 -22.43 -1.74 -15.61
CA LEU A 256 -22.59 -0.29 -15.75
C LEU A 256 -23.43 0.05 -16.98
N SER A 257 -23.27 -0.67 -18.10
CA SER A 257 -24.16 -0.55 -19.26
C SER A 257 -25.63 -0.82 -18.93
N HIS A 258 -25.93 -1.81 -18.08
CA HIS A 258 -27.29 -2.04 -17.61
C HIS A 258 -27.78 -0.85 -16.77
N PHE A 259 -26.98 -0.37 -15.82
CA PHE A 259 -27.30 0.82 -15.04
C PHE A 259 -27.58 2.06 -15.92
N LEU A 260 -26.71 2.33 -16.90
CA LEU A 260 -26.79 3.49 -17.80
C LEU A 260 -27.95 3.39 -18.79
N SER A 261 -28.49 2.19 -19.03
CA SER A 261 -29.66 1.95 -19.88
C SER A 261 -30.98 1.86 -19.11
N THR A 262 -30.95 2.01 -17.78
CA THR A 262 -32.18 2.12 -16.98
C THR A 262 -32.99 3.37 -17.37
N GLY A 263 -34.28 3.37 -17.04
CA GLY A 263 -35.17 4.52 -17.27
C GLY A 263 -34.82 5.79 -16.47
N LEU A 264 -33.74 5.78 -15.69
CA LEU A 264 -33.19 6.97 -15.05
C LEU A 264 -32.54 7.91 -16.06
N PHE A 265 -31.94 7.37 -17.12
CA PHE A 265 -31.21 8.13 -18.13
C PHE A 265 -31.97 8.17 -19.46
N PRO A 266 -31.74 9.22 -20.29
CA PRO A 266 -32.21 9.18 -21.67
C PRO A 266 -31.52 8.05 -22.45
N ALA A 267 -32.09 7.64 -23.58
CA ALA A 267 -31.46 6.67 -24.45
C ALA A 267 -30.11 7.23 -25.00
N TRP A 268 -29.04 6.46 -24.81
CA TRP A 268 -27.69 6.80 -25.26
C TRP A 268 -27.36 6.17 -26.61
N PRO A 269 -26.57 6.83 -27.48
CA PRO A 269 -25.85 6.13 -28.53
C PRO A 269 -24.94 5.05 -27.91
N SER A 270 -24.99 3.81 -28.41
CA SER A 270 -24.29 2.68 -27.77
C SER A 270 -22.79 2.94 -27.60
N GLN A 271 -22.13 3.48 -28.62
CA GLN A 271 -20.70 3.81 -28.56
C GLN A 271 -20.36 4.81 -27.45
N LEU A 272 -21.23 5.79 -27.22
CA LEU A 272 -21.02 6.80 -26.17
C LEU A 272 -21.20 6.20 -24.77
N MET A 273 -22.13 5.26 -24.64
CA MET A 273 -22.33 4.51 -23.40
C MET A 273 -21.12 3.62 -23.08
N ASP A 274 -20.57 2.93 -24.09
CA ASP A 274 -19.39 2.09 -23.96
C ASP A 274 -18.15 2.94 -23.56
N ASP A 275 -17.97 4.11 -24.18
CA ASP A 275 -16.90 5.06 -23.81
C ASP A 275 -17.03 5.54 -22.35
N VAL A 276 -18.25 5.86 -21.90
CA VAL A 276 -18.51 6.27 -20.50
C VAL A 276 -18.25 5.11 -19.53
N GLU A 277 -18.71 3.89 -19.86
CA GLU A 277 -18.44 2.70 -19.05
C GLU A 277 -16.93 2.46 -18.90
N GLU A 278 -16.18 2.54 -20.00
CA GLU A 278 -14.73 2.38 -20.00
C GLU A 278 -14.04 3.43 -19.12
N PHE A 279 -14.44 4.69 -19.21
CA PHE A 279 -13.96 5.74 -18.29
C PHE A 279 -14.31 5.44 -16.83
N LEU A 280 -15.55 5.04 -16.53
CA LEU A 280 -16.02 4.75 -15.17
C LEU A 280 -15.22 3.61 -14.51
N MET A 281 -14.75 2.66 -15.32
CA MET A 281 -13.87 1.57 -14.88
C MET A 281 -12.42 2.01 -14.64
N ALA A 282 -11.99 3.13 -15.26
CA ALA A 282 -10.65 3.71 -15.15
C ALA A 282 -10.60 5.01 -14.32
N VAL A 283 -11.65 5.33 -13.56
CA VAL A 283 -11.71 6.50 -12.67
C VAL A 283 -10.47 6.53 -11.77
N ASP A 284 -9.87 7.72 -11.68
CA ASP A 284 -8.70 7.96 -10.85
C ASP A 284 -9.03 7.75 -9.37
N THR A 285 -8.29 6.86 -8.72
CA THR A 285 -8.47 6.55 -7.31
C THR A 285 -7.82 7.59 -6.39
N GLY A 286 -7.00 8.48 -6.95
CA GLY A 286 -6.10 9.39 -6.24
C GLY A 286 -4.71 8.78 -5.97
N THR A 287 -4.54 7.48 -6.23
CA THR A 287 -3.24 6.79 -6.15
C THR A 287 -2.78 6.46 -7.56
N ALA A 288 -1.60 6.95 -7.94
CA ALA A 288 -1.08 6.78 -9.29
C ALA A 288 -0.87 5.29 -9.65
N PRO A 289 -1.12 4.88 -10.92
CA PRO A 289 -0.91 3.53 -11.42
C PRO A 289 0.58 3.14 -11.41
N THR A 290 1.49 4.12 -11.35
CA THR A 290 2.92 3.90 -11.14
C THR A 290 3.32 3.63 -9.70
N VAL A 291 2.43 3.76 -8.70
CA VAL A 291 2.73 3.34 -7.33
C VAL A 291 2.86 1.81 -7.27
N GLY A 292 4.02 1.34 -6.82
CA GLY A 292 4.39 -0.08 -6.80
C GLY A 292 4.92 -0.60 -8.14
N PHE A 293 4.89 0.19 -9.21
CA PHE A 293 5.53 -0.15 -10.48
C PHE A 293 7.05 -0.12 -10.30
N GLN A 294 7.71 -1.21 -10.73
CA GLN A 294 9.13 -1.46 -10.49
C GLN A 294 9.86 -1.77 -11.78
N VAL A 295 11.11 -1.31 -11.84
CA VAL A 295 12.00 -1.49 -12.99
C VAL A 295 13.38 -1.86 -12.47
N LYS A 296 13.83 -3.08 -12.75
CA LYS A 296 15.21 -3.48 -12.50
C LYS A 296 16.11 -2.98 -13.62
N ALA A 297 17.19 -2.31 -13.28
CA ALA A 297 18.20 -1.78 -14.18
C ALA A 297 19.59 -2.36 -13.86
N ASP A 298 20.26 -2.86 -14.89
CA ASP A 298 21.62 -3.38 -14.84
C ASP A 298 22.31 -3.21 -16.22
N GLN A 299 23.54 -3.73 -16.35
CA GLN A 299 24.33 -3.66 -17.58
C GLN A 299 23.61 -4.23 -18.81
N SER A 300 22.77 -5.25 -18.62
CA SER A 300 22.17 -6.02 -19.71
C SER A 300 20.92 -5.36 -20.32
N ASN A 301 20.25 -4.47 -19.57
CA ASN A 301 18.91 -4.00 -19.94
C ASN A 301 18.73 -2.48 -19.97
N TRP A 302 19.70 -1.69 -19.44
CA TRP A 302 19.55 -0.24 -19.35
C TRP A 302 19.30 0.42 -20.71
N SER A 303 20.00 0.00 -21.76
CA SER A 303 19.83 0.52 -23.12
C SER A 303 18.52 0.09 -23.83
N GLY A 304 17.61 -0.57 -23.12
CA GLY A 304 16.34 -1.07 -23.66
C GLY A 304 15.14 -0.71 -22.75
N PRO A 305 14.34 -1.71 -22.31
CA PRO A 305 13.06 -1.46 -21.63
C PRO A 305 13.23 -0.71 -20.30
N ALA A 306 14.33 -0.93 -19.56
CA ALA A 306 14.55 -0.29 -18.27
C ALA A 306 14.66 1.25 -18.38
N LEU A 307 15.28 1.78 -19.43
CA LEU A 307 15.32 3.23 -19.67
C LEU A 307 13.94 3.79 -20.01
N ALA A 308 13.14 3.10 -20.80
CA ALA A 308 11.78 3.55 -21.15
C ALA A 308 10.88 3.61 -19.90
N ASP A 309 10.94 2.58 -19.06
CA ASP A 309 10.16 2.52 -17.83
C ASP A 309 10.68 3.51 -16.76
N TRP A 310 12.00 3.75 -16.70
CA TRP A 310 12.58 4.83 -15.91
C TRP A 310 12.06 6.20 -16.36
N LEU A 311 12.04 6.48 -17.67
CA LEU A 311 11.53 7.74 -18.21
C LEU A 311 10.05 7.96 -17.88
N LEU A 312 9.26 6.89 -17.85
CA LEU A 312 7.87 6.91 -17.38
C LEU A 312 7.78 7.27 -15.89
N LEU A 313 8.53 6.58 -15.03
CA LEU A 313 8.58 6.86 -13.58
C LEU A 313 9.03 8.30 -13.31
N ARG A 314 10.12 8.74 -13.95
CA ARG A 314 10.64 10.11 -13.89
C ARG A 314 9.58 11.12 -14.31
N GLY A 315 8.85 10.85 -15.41
CA GLY A 315 7.78 11.72 -15.89
C GLY A 315 6.66 11.90 -14.85
N ARG A 316 6.23 10.82 -14.19
CA ARG A 316 5.21 10.88 -13.13
C ARG A 316 5.72 11.51 -11.83
N ALA A 317 7.01 11.35 -11.51
CA ALA A 317 7.63 12.04 -10.39
C ALA A 317 7.67 13.56 -10.58
N ILE A 318 8.05 14.02 -11.78
CA ILE A 318 8.04 15.44 -12.15
C ILE A 318 6.61 16.01 -12.11
N ALA A 319 5.61 15.22 -12.49
CA ALA A 319 4.20 15.60 -12.39
C ALA A 319 3.64 15.57 -10.95
N GLY A 320 4.41 15.06 -9.98
CA GLY A 320 4.05 15.00 -8.56
C GLY A 320 3.12 13.85 -8.18
N ASP A 321 2.93 12.83 -9.04
CA ASP A 321 2.03 11.72 -8.71
C ASP A 321 2.68 10.62 -7.86
N VAL A 322 4.01 10.56 -7.86
CA VAL A 322 4.81 9.57 -7.12
C VAL A 322 6.12 10.21 -6.66
N ASP A 323 6.69 9.69 -5.57
CA ASP A 323 8.14 9.76 -5.39
C ASP A 323 8.76 8.56 -6.10
N VAL A 324 10.05 8.63 -6.46
CA VAL A 324 10.75 7.46 -7.03
C VAL A 324 11.96 7.14 -6.17
N VAL A 325 12.04 5.90 -5.73
CA VAL A 325 13.19 5.35 -5.00
C VAL A 325 13.95 4.39 -5.88
N ALA A 326 15.24 4.20 -5.62
CA ALA A 326 16.02 3.12 -6.21
C ALA A 326 16.76 2.37 -5.11
N GLN A 327 16.69 1.05 -5.14
CA GLN A 327 17.38 0.19 -4.16
C GLN A 327 18.16 -0.89 -4.88
N GLY A 328 19.36 -1.19 -4.38
CA GLY A 328 20.17 -2.26 -4.95
C GLY A 328 21.63 -2.17 -4.53
N VAL A 329 22.53 -2.44 -5.46
CA VAL A 329 23.99 -2.45 -5.22
C VAL A 329 24.67 -1.46 -6.17
N ILE A 330 25.65 -0.71 -5.65
CA ILE A 330 26.61 0.10 -6.41
C ILE A 330 27.99 -0.18 -5.82
N ASP A 331 28.95 -0.60 -6.64
CA ASP A 331 30.33 -0.93 -6.27
C ASP A 331 30.41 -1.88 -5.05
N ASP A 332 29.63 -2.96 -5.09
CA ASP A 332 29.50 -3.97 -4.02
C ASP A 332 28.94 -3.47 -2.67
N GLU A 333 28.44 -2.24 -2.62
CA GLU A 333 27.73 -1.69 -1.46
C GLU A 333 26.22 -1.65 -1.73
N VAL A 334 25.42 -2.05 -0.74
CA VAL A 334 23.97 -1.86 -0.80
C VAL A 334 23.68 -0.38 -0.67
N ARG A 335 22.83 0.14 -1.55
CA ARG A 335 22.45 1.55 -1.59
C ARG A 335 20.95 1.74 -1.71
N GLY A 336 20.45 2.68 -0.95
CA GLY A 336 19.16 3.33 -1.11
C GLY A 336 19.32 4.72 -1.74
N LEU A 337 18.47 5.03 -2.72
CA LEU A 337 18.45 6.31 -3.42
C LEU A 337 17.02 6.87 -3.47
N LEU A 338 16.91 8.19 -3.42
CA LEU A 338 15.66 8.94 -3.62
C LEU A 338 15.83 9.94 -4.77
N PHE A 339 15.00 9.82 -5.80
CA PHE A 339 15.00 10.76 -6.92
C PHE A 339 14.39 12.10 -6.51
N ASP A 340 15.13 13.18 -6.73
CA ASP A 340 14.67 14.56 -6.61
C ASP A 340 14.27 15.09 -8.01
N PRO A 341 12.98 15.32 -8.27
CA PRO A 341 12.51 15.80 -9.57
C PRO A 341 12.88 17.26 -9.86
N VAL A 342 13.27 18.05 -8.85
CA VAL A 342 13.64 19.47 -9.00
C VAL A 342 15.06 19.60 -9.52
N THR A 343 16.00 18.91 -8.88
CA THR A 343 17.43 18.92 -9.28
C THR A 343 17.74 17.88 -10.34
N ASN A 344 16.83 16.92 -10.56
CA ASN A 344 17.01 15.77 -11.46
C ASN A 344 18.23 14.91 -11.07
N THR A 345 18.41 14.70 -9.75
CA THR A 345 19.47 13.88 -9.15
C THR A 345 18.88 12.86 -8.17
N PHE A 346 19.70 11.92 -7.72
CA PHE A 346 19.34 10.93 -6.71
C PHE A 346 20.07 11.24 -5.40
N LEU A 347 19.31 11.65 -4.38
CA LEU A 347 19.79 11.70 -3.01
C LEU A 347 20.17 10.28 -2.56
N THR A 348 21.22 10.18 -1.76
CA THR A 348 21.76 8.91 -1.28
C THR A 348 21.43 8.71 0.19
N ASP A 349 21.38 7.45 0.58
CA ASP A 349 21.36 6.94 1.94
C ASP A 349 22.61 7.23 2.79
N ARG A 350 23.49 8.18 2.41
CA ARG A 350 24.70 8.53 3.17
C ARG A 350 24.90 10.04 3.31
N ALA A 351 25.12 10.49 4.52
CA ALA A 351 25.29 11.88 4.87
C ALA A 351 26.61 12.42 4.29
N GLY A 352 26.51 13.57 3.62
CA GLY A 352 27.66 14.23 3.01
C GLY A 352 28.16 13.60 1.70
N ALA A 353 27.58 12.48 1.25
CA ALA A 353 27.83 11.98 -0.09
C ALA A 353 27.06 12.85 -1.11
N ALA A 354 27.71 13.11 -2.25
CA ALA A 354 27.08 13.86 -3.34
C ALA A 354 25.91 13.05 -3.93
N PRO A 355 24.82 13.70 -4.35
CA PRO A 355 23.76 13.04 -5.11
C PRO A 355 24.31 12.45 -6.41
N PHE A 356 23.79 11.30 -6.83
CA PHE A 356 24.09 10.75 -8.15
C PHE A 356 23.31 11.51 -9.23
N THR A 357 23.94 11.79 -10.35
CA THR A 357 23.21 12.11 -11.58
C THR A 357 22.77 10.82 -12.26
N LEU A 358 21.83 10.92 -13.22
CA LEU A 358 21.49 9.77 -14.06
C LEU A 358 22.75 9.24 -14.76
N LEU A 359 23.59 10.13 -15.31
CA LEU A 359 24.81 9.77 -16.02
C LEU A 359 25.81 8.98 -15.16
N ASP A 360 25.88 9.28 -13.85
CA ASP A 360 26.71 8.50 -12.93
C ASP A 360 26.17 7.06 -12.80
N LEU A 361 24.85 6.90 -12.62
CA LEU A 361 24.22 5.57 -12.57
C LEU A 361 24.40 4.80 -13.88
N GLU A 362 24.25 5.47 -15.03
CA GLU A 362 24.49 4.88 -16.36
C GLU A 362 25.93 4.36 -16.50
N SER A 363 26.89 5.10 -15.96
CA SER A 363 28.31 4.70 -15.97
C SER A 363 28.54 3.44 -15.13
N HIS A 364 27.91 3.34 -13.95
CA HIS A 364 27.99 2.13 -13.12
C HIS A 364 27.28 0.93 -13.75
N PHE A 365 26.10 1.12 -14.38
CA PHE A 365 25.44 0.06 -15.13
C PHE A 365 26.30 -0.43 -16.29
N ALA A 366 26.87 0.49 -17.09
CA ALA A 366 27.74 0.12 -18.21
C ALA A 366 29.00 -0.63 -17.76
N ALA A 367 29.55 -0.28 -16.59
CA ALA A 367 30.68 -0.96 -15.97
C ALA A 367 30.32 -2.32 -15.34
N GLY A 368 29.03 -2.63 -15.18
CA GLY A 368 28.56 -3.82 -14.47
C GLY A 368 28.78 -3.76 -12.97
N THR A 369 28.95 -2.56 -12.39
CA THR A 369 29.15 -2.37 -10.95
C THR A 369 27.90 -1.88 -10.21
N ALA A 370 26.79 -1.67 -10.93
CA ALA A 370 25.48 -1.41 -10.32
C ALA A 370 24.37 -2.33 -10.82
N GLU A 371 23.48 -2.66 -9.91
CA GLU A 371 22.18 -3.29 -10.15
C GLU A 371 21.17 -2.60 -9.23
N LEU A 372 20.20 -1.88 -9.80
CA LEU A 372 19.22 -1.09 -9.04
C LEU A 372 17.80 -1.42 -9.47
N THR A 373 16.87 -1.43 -8.53
CA THR A 373 15.43 -1.49 -8.80
C THR A 373 14.81 -0.13 -8.50
N PHE A 374 14.34 0.57 -9.53
CA PHE A 374 13.55 1.78 -9.40
C PHE A 374 12.11 1.42 -9.07
N MET A 375 11.47 2.16 -8.16
CA MET A 375 10.08 1.96 -7.78
C MET A 375 9.37 3.30 -7.62
N GLY A 376 8.19 3.44 -8.22
CA GLY A 376 7.27 4.53 -7.89
C GLY A 376 6.60 4.26 -6.53
N VAL A 377 6.66 5.20 -5.60
CA VAL A 377 6.04 5.10 -4.27
C VAL A 377 5.08 6.26 -4.04
N PRO A 378 4.13 6.17 -3.09
CA PRO A 378 3.21 7.27 -2.83
C PRO A 378 3.96 8.57 -2.54
N PRO A 379 3.47 9.74 -3.01
CA PRO A 379 4.08 11.03 -2.74
C PRO A 379 4.31 11.25 -1.24
N GLY A 380 5.49 11.75 -0.89
CA GLY A 380 5.93 11.98 0.48
C GLY A 380 6.43 10.72 1.22
N SER A 381 6.38 9.54 0.60
CA SER A 381 6.90 8.29 1.18
C SER A 381 8.33 7.96 0.73
N GLY A 382 8.91 8.75 -0.18
CA GLY A 382 10.20 8.48 -0.80
C GLY A 382 11.37 8.41 0.19
N ALA A 383 11.43 9.30 1.18
CA ALA A 383 12.48 9.25 2.21
C ALA A 383 12.41 7.95 3.00
N ARG A 384 11.22 7.66 3.56
CA ARG A 384 10.93 6.44 4.30
C ARG A 384 11.21 5.15 3.51
N MET A 385 10.92 5.15 2.22
CA MET A 385 11.06 3.93 1.41
C MET A 385 12.43 3.83 0.72
N GLY A 386 13.18 4.92 0.65
CA GLY A 386 14.37 5.02 -0.18
C GLY A 386 15.67 5.15 0.61
N ILE A 387 15.72 5.98 1.66
CA ILE A 387 16.98 6.42 2.27
C ILE A 387 16.98 6.51 3.81
N ASP A 388 15.83 6.46 4.47
CA ASP A 388 15.67 6.51 5.94
C ASP A 388 14.45 5.66 6.35
N ARG A 389 14.66 4.36 6.49
CA ARG A 389 13.57 3.37 6.57
C ARG A 389 12.68 3.50 7.80
N ASP A 390 13.24 3.93 8.92
CA ASP A 390 12.53 4.01 10.20
C ASP A 390 12.17 5.45 10.63
N GLU A 391 12.55 6.44 9.81
CA GLU A 391 12.23 7.86 9.96
C GLU A 391 12.82 8.46 11.24
N ASP A 392 13.99 7.99 11.67
CA ASP A 392 14.69 8.50 12.84
C ASP A 392 15.62 9.69 12.52
N GLY A 393 15.82 9.99 11.23
CA GLY A 393 16.64 11.07 10.71
C GLY A 393 18.10 10.70 10.46
N VAL A 394 18.49 9.45 10.72
CA VAL A 394 19.77 8.86 10.31
C VAL A 394 19.52 8.08 9.01
N LEU A 395 20.34 8.34 7.99
CA LEU A 395 20.16 7.67 6.70
C LEU A 395 20.58 6.19 6.79
N ASP A 396 19.91 5.32 6.03
CA ASP A 396 20.07 3.85 6.05
C ASP A 396 21.55 3.42 5.89
N GLY A 397 22.33 4.14 5.09
CA GLY A 397 23.74 3.88 4.85
C GLY A 397 24.69 4.39 5.94
N ASP A 398 24.20 5.23 6.85
CA ASP A 398 24.93 5.77 8.02
C ASP A 398 24.51 5.12 9.34
N GLU A 399 23.55 4.20 9.31
CA GLU A 399 23.01 3.53 10.50
C GLU A 399 24.07 2.77 11.33
N GLY A 400 25.34 2.73 10.93
CA GLY A 400 26.42 2.13 11.70
C GLY A 400 26.70 0.68 11.32
N VAL A 401 26.14 0.19 10.22
CA VAL A 401 26.32 -1.18 9.74
C VAL A 401 27.01 -1.17 8.38
N SER A 402 28.14 -1.88 8.29
CA SER A 402 28.91 -2.01 7.05
C SER A 402 29.36 -3.45 6.83
N ARG A 403 29.61 -3.84 5.57
CA ARG A 403 30.09 -5.20 5.23
C ARG A 403 31.53 -5.15 4.73
N TYR A 404 32.30 -6.19 5.02
CA TYR A 404 33.69 -6.29 4.62
C TYR A 404 34.08 -7.72 4.24
N GLY A 405 35.19 -7.86 3.50
CA GLY A 405 35.65 -9.15 2.98
C GLY A 405 34.70 -9.75 1.94
N SER A 406 35.01 -10.98 1.53
CA SER A 406 34.22 -11.78 0.59
C SER A 406 33.54 -12.94 1.31
N GLY A 407 32.31 -13.27 0.88
CA GLY A 407 31.63 -14.47 1.34
C GLY A 407 32.07 -15.70 0.54
N THR A 408 31.60 -16.86 0.97
CA THR A 408 31.79 -18.15 0.30
C THR A 408 30.42 -18.67 -0.15
N PRO A 409 30.20 -18.84 -1.47
CA PRO A 409 28.91 -19.24 -2.00
C PRO A 409 28.56 -20.69 -1.66
N GLY A 410 27.26 -20.94 -1.53
CA GLY A 410 26.63 -22.25 -1.37
C GLY A 410 25.52 -22.49 -2.40
N CYS A 411 24.59 -23.40 -2.11
CA CYS A 411 23.57 -23.79 -3.10
C CYS A 411 22.61 -22.63 -3.43
N ALA A 412 22.30 -21.78 -2.45
CA ALA A 412 21.42 -20.62 -2.59
C ALA A 412 22.16 -19.32 -2.98
N GLY A 413 23.45 -19.42 -3.34
CA GLY A 413 24.33 -18.27 -3.49
C GLY A 413 25.14 -17.99 -2.22
N THR A 414 25.66 -16.77 -2.08
CA THR A 414 26.43 -16.38 -0.90
C THR A 414 25.49 -15.95 0.22
N PRO A 415 25.52 -16.59 1.41
CA PRO A 415 24.68 -16.19 2.54
C PRO A 415 24.83 -14.70 2.86
N ARG A 416 23.73 -14.04 3.22
CA ARG A 416 23.71 -12.61 3.53
C ARG A 416 23.57 -12.38 5.03
N ILE A 417 24.26 -11.35 5.51
CA ILE A 417 24.20 -10.86 6.88
C ILE A 417 23.85 -9.36 6.86
N SER A 418 22.92 -8.94 7.70
CA SER A 418 22.43 -7.56 7.80
C SER A 418 21.99 -7.26 9.23
N ALA A 419 21.54 -6.04 9.48
CA ALA A 419 20.83 -5.68 10.70
C ALA A 419 19.39 -5.26 10.37
N ASN A 420 18.50 -5.37 11.34
CA ASN A 420 17.09 -5.02 11.16
C ASN A 420 16.79 -3.52 11.33
N SER A 421 17.71 -2.74 11.89
CA SER A 421 17.61 -1.31 12.24
C SER A 421 18.99 -0.77 12.61
N SER A 422 19.12 0.55 12.76
CA SER A 422 20.34 1.15 13.30
C SER A 422 20.71 0.58 14.68
N PRO A 423 21.96 0.17 14.93
CA PRO A 423 22.51 -0.08 16.27
C PRO A 423 22.57 1.16 17.18
N GLY A 424 21.47 1.90 17.38
CA GLY A 424 21.43 3.06 18.30
C GLY A 424 21.40 2.68 19.78
N VAL A 425 21.94 3.54 20.64
CA VAL A 425 21.82 3.41 22.10
C VAL A 425 20.35 3.35 22.51
N GLY A 426 19.95 2.31 23.25
CA GLY A 426 18.56 2.12 23.66
C GLY A 426 17.68 1.40 22.64
N ASN A 427 18.24 0.96 21.50
CA ASN A 427 17.50 0.11 20.56
C ASN A 427 17.35 -1.32 21.11
N GLU A 428 16.32 -1.54 21.92
CA GLU A 428 15.97 -2.86 22.47
C GLU A 428 15.49 -3.86 21.40
N ALA A 429 15.18 -3.40 20.18
CA ALA A 429 14.74 -4.25 19.08
C ALA A 429 15.88 -4.62 18.12
N PHE A 430 17.11 -4.13 18.35
CA PHE A 430 18.24 -4.40 17.46
C PHE A 430 18.47 -5.91 17.31
N ALA A 431 18.61 -6.36 16.06
CA ALA A 431 18.86 -7.74 15.71
C ALA A 431 19.70 -7.84 14.45
N ILE A 432 20.54 -8.88 14.39
CA ILE A 432 21.30 -9.26 13.21
C ILE A 432 20.48 -10.28 12.44
N VAL A 433 20.30 -10.04 11.15
CA VAL A 433 19.48 -10.86 10.25
C VAL A 433 20.39 -11.65 9.33
N PHE A 434 20.02 -12.91 9.09
CA PHE A 434 20.72 -13.85 8.23
C PHE A 434 19.76 -14.32 7.14
N GLU A 435 20.17 -14.20 5.88
CA GLU A 435 19.37 -14.54 4.71
C GLU A 435 20.18 -15.44 3.77
N ASP A 436 19.50 -16.08 2.82
CA ASP A 436 20.09 -17.00 1.83
C ASP A 436 20.86 -18.17 2.47
N ALA A 437 20.44 -18.60 3.65
CA ALA A 437 20.89 -19.84 4.26
C ALA A 437 20.26 -21.04 3.52
N PRO A 438 20.88 -22.24 3.58
CA PRO A 438 20.18 -23.46 3.21
C PRO A 438 18.83 -23.55 3.94
N ALA A 439 17.76 -23.91 3.22
CA ALA A 439 16.42 -24.01 3.79
C ALA A 439 16.40 -24.99 4.98
N SER A 440 15.89 -24.54 6.13
CA SER A 440 15.95 -25.29 7.40
C SER A 440 17.38 -25.71 7.82
N GLY A 441 18.39 -24.99 7.33
CA GLY A 441 19.80 -25.26 7.56
C GLY A 441 20.25 -24.94 8.98
N VAL A 442 21.37 -25.54 9.37
CA VAL A 442 22.04 -25.27 10.64
C VAL A 442 23.40 -24.64 10.37
N GLY A 443 23.80 -23.73 11.25
CA GLY A 443 25.01 -22.93 11.06
C GLY A 443 25.52 -22.33 12.36
N PHE A 444 26.48 -21.44 12.22
CA PHE A 444 27.08 -20.69 13.32
C PHE A 444 27.12 -19.21 12.99
N PHE A 445 26.78 -18.39 14.00
CA PHE A 445 27.06 -16.98 13.99
C PHE A 445 28.26 -16.70 14.88
N GLY A 446 29.34 -16.19 14.29
CA GLY A 446 30.52 -15.72 14.99
C GLY A 446 30.45 -14.21 15.22
N PHE A 447 30.80 -13.77 16.43
CA PHE A 447 30.83 -12.38 16.86
C PHE A 447 32.11 -12.07 17.64
N SER A 448 32.73 -10.91 17.41
CA SER A 448 33.99 -10.49 18.06
C SER A 448 34.14 -8.97 18.09
N LEU A 449 35.08 -8.49 18.92
CA LEU A 449 35.56 -7.11 18.90
C LEU A 449 36.64 -6.85 17.84
N SER A 450 37.09 -7.88 17.12
CA SER A 450 38.15 -7.75 16.13
C SER A 450 37.81 -8.49 14.83
N PRO A 451 38.07 -7.87 13.66
CA PRO A 451 37.97 -8.57 12.40
C PRO A 451 39.14 -9.54 12.26
N ALA A 452 38.97 -10.55 11.41
CA ALA A 452 40.02 -11.46 11.00
C ALA A 452 40.00 -11.67 9.49
N SER A 453 40.95 -12.46 9.00
CA SER A 453 40.99 -12.96 7.63
C SER A 453 41.77 -14.26 7.61
N MET A 454 41.14 -15.34 8.08
CA MET A 454 41.79 -16.64 8.25
C MET A 454 41.14 -17.67 7.30
N PRO A 455 41.89 -18.32 6.41
CA PRO A 455 41.35 -19.41 5.61
C PRO A 455 41.07 -20.63 6.50
N ILE A 456 39.83 -21.12 6.49
CA ILE A 456 39.40 -22.30 7.25
C ILE A 456 38.37 -23.09 6.44
N SER A 457 38.56 -24.39 6.30
CA SER A 457 37.56 -25.32 5.72
C SER A 457 36.89 -24.80 4.43
N GLY A 458 37.68 -24.28 3.47
CA GLY A 458 37.16 -23.80 2.19
C GLY A 458 36.45 -22.44 2.21
N MET A 459 36.40 -21.75 3.36
CA MET A 459 35.92 -20.37 3.50
C MET A 459 37.01 -19.45 4.06
N THR A 460 36.78 -18.14 4.01
CA THR A 460 37.56 -17.15 4.78
C THR A 460 36.76 -16.74 6.01
N LEU A 461 37.30 -17.04 7.19
CA LEU A 461 36.78 -16.58 8.46
C LEU A 461 37.20 -15.12 8.68
N LEU A 462 36.21 -14.24 8.69
CA LEU A 462 36.37 -12.78 8.69
C LEU A 462 36.26 -12.17 10.09
N VAL A 463 36.02 -13.00 11.11
CA VAL A 463 35.85 -12.60 12.50
C VAL A 463 36.77 -13.42 13.38
N ASP A 464 37.45 -12.78 14.32
CA ASP A 464 38.30 -13.49 15.26
C ASP A 464 37.46 -14.16 16.34
N VAL A 465 37.16 -15.45 16.16
CA VAL A 465 36.42 -16.29 17.10
C VAL A 465 37.32 -17.10 18.05
N PHE A 466 38.62 -16.80 18.08
CA PHE A 466 39.59 -17.54 18.91
C PHE A 466 40.09 -16.72 20.11
N THR A 467 39.66 -15.47 20.24
CA THR A 467 39.99 -14.61 21.38
C THR A 467 38.92 -14.65 22.47
N ALA A 468 39.30 -14.30 23.70
CA ALA A 468 38.40 -14.32 24.85
C ALA A 468 37.19 -13.35 24.75
N ALA A 469 37.20 -12.43 23.78
CA ALA A 469 36.13 -11.47 23.52
C ALA A 469 35.26 -11.86 22.31
N SER A 470 35.14 -13.16 22.04
CA SER A 470 34.40 -13.69 20.91
C SER A 470 33.37 -14.75 21.33
N ILE A 471 32.29 -14.86 20.55
CA ILE A 471 31.21 -15.82 20.77
C ILE A 471 30.90 -16.47 19.42
N ALA A 472 30.82 -17.80 19.39
CA ALA A 472 30.24 -18.56 18.28
C ALA A 472 28.97 -19.24 18.76
N LEU A 473 27.82 -18.87 18.19
CA LEU A 473 26.51 -19.38 18.58
C LEU A 473 25.93 -20.29 17.49
N PRO A 474 25.38 -21.46 17.84
CA PRO A 474 24.62 -22.26 16.89
C PRO A 474 23.34 -21.53 16.52
N ILE A 475 23.00 -21.54 15.23
CA ILE A 475 21.77 -20.95 14.69
C ILE A 475 21.10 -21.91 13.72
N SER A 476 19.80 -21.73 13.51
CA SER A 476 19.00 -22.47 12.55
C SER A 476 18.21 -21.51 11.68
N ALA A 477 18.16 -21.78 10.38
CA ALA A 477 17.30 -21.08 9.44
C ALA A 477 15.90 -21.70 9.42
N ASP A 478 14.92 -20.89 9.06
CA ASP A 478 13.57 -21.33 8.77
C ASP A 478 13.48 -22.00 7.37
N PRO A 479 12.32 -22.51 6.94
CA PRO A 479 12.15 -23.11 5.61
C PRO A 479 12.41 -22.16 4.44
N SER A 480 12.39 -20.84 4.65
CA SER A 480 12.77 -19.84 3.65
C SER A 480 14.25 -19.48 3.67
N GLY A 481 15.07 -20.12 4.50
CA GLY A 481 16.50 -19.81 4.58
C GLY A 481 16.81 -18.54 5.37
N THR A 482 15.90 -18.11 6.25
CA THR A 482 16.07 -16.90 7.07
C THR A 482 16.28 -17.25 8.54
N SER A 483 17.13 -16.50 9.22
CA SER A 483 17.35 -16.60 10.67
C SER A 483 17.69 -15.22 11.25
N PHE A 484 17.65 -15.06 12.56
CA PHE A 484 18.08 -13.82 13.21
C PHE A 484 18.66 -14.08 14.60
N TRP A 485 19.49 -13.14 15.06
CA TRP A 485 19.99 -13.09 16.42
C TRP A 485 19.61 -11.76 17.06
N SER A 486 18.80 -11.82 18.13
CA SER A 486 18.39 -10.63 18.88
C SER A 486 19.55 -10.10 19.72
N ALA A 487 19.83 -8.81 19.59
CA ALA A 487 20.99 -8.14 20.15
C ALA A 487 20.59 -6.78 20.77
N PRO A 488 19.66 -6.73 21.73
CA PRO A 488 19.15 -5.47 22.27
C PRO A 488 20.29 -4.57 22.76
N ILE A 489 20.28 -3.30 22.34
CA ILE A 489 21.29 -2.30 22.72
C ILE A 489 20.76 -1.52 23.92
N PRO A 490 21.39 -1.61 25.11
CA PRO A 490 20.99 -0.86 26.29
C PRO A 490 21.06 0.66 26.06
N GLY A 491 20.21 1.41 26.77
CA GLY A 491 20.22 2.88 26.82
C GLY A 491 21.43 3.48 27.56
N VAL A 492 22.62 2.92 27.39
CA VAL A 492 23.86 3.35 28.04
C VAL A 492 24.67 4.15 27.04
N ALA A 493 24.72 5.48 27.21
CA ALA A 493 25.41 6.40 26.29
C ALA A 493 26.89 6.05 26.04
N ALA A 494 27.56 5.40 27.00
CA ALA A 494 28.95 4.95 26.85
C ALA A 494 29.16 3.85 25.80
N LEU A 495 28.07 3.23 25.31
CA LEU A 495 28.13 2.26 24.23
C LEU A 495 28.28 2.92 22.85
N ALA A 496 27.94 4.20 22.71
CA ALA A 496 28.07 4.92 21.44
C ALA A 496 29.54 4.86 20.93
N GLY A 497 29.69 4.50 19.66
CA GLY A 497 30.98 4.28 19.01
C GLY A 497 31.61 2.90 19.25
N ALA A 498 31.06 2.07 20.15
CA ALA A 498 31.53 0.71 20.33
C ALA A 498 31.36 -0.08 19.02
N THR A 499 32.40 -0.82 18.64
CA THR A 499 32.46 -1.53 17.36
C THR A 499 32.51 -3.03 17.59
N PHE A 500 31.72 -3.76 16.80
CA PHE A 500 31.66 -5.21 16.81
C PHE A 500 31.70 -5.75 15.39
N PHE A 501 32.15 -7.00 15.26
CA PHE A 501 32.32 -7.70 14.00
C PHE A 501 31.58 -9.03 14.04
N GLY A 502 30.93 -9.41 12.96
CA GLY A 502 30.16 -10.65 12.87
C GLY A 502 30.27 -11.34 11.51
N GLN A 503 30.07 -12.65 11.47
CA GLN A 503 30.00 -13.43 10.24
C GLN A 503 29.11 -14.64 10.51
N VAL A 504 28.28 -14.99 9.53
CA VAL A 504 27.49 -16.22 9.58
C VAL A 504 28.04 -17.26 8.62
N ALA A 505 28.06 -18.51 9.06
CA ALA A 505 28.47 -19.66 8.26
C ALA A 505 27.44 -20.79 8.40
N TRP A 506 27.15 -21.47 7.31
CA TRP A 506 26.12 -22.51 7.23
C TRP A 506 26.71 -23.80 6.69
N PHE A 507 26.27 -24.95 7.20
CA PHE A 507 26.60 -26.22 6.58
C PHE A 507 25.88 -26.34 5.24
N ASP A 508 26.66 -26.44 4.16
CA ASP A 508 26.16 -26.36 2.80
C ASP A 508 26.99 -27.28 1.88
N ALA A 509 26.34 -28.31 1.34
CA ALA A 509 26.99 -29.32 0.52
C ALA A 509 27.49 -28.78 -0.83
N CYS A 510 26.97 -27.66 -1.33
CA CYS A 510 27.45 -27.04 -2.56
C CYS A 510 28.69 -26.16 -2.35
N ALA A 511 29.01 -25.81 -1.10
CA ALA A 511 30.14 -24.94 -0.81
C ALA A 511 31.48 -25.70 -0.88
N PRO A 512 32.58 -25.06 -1.31
CA PRO A 512 33.87 -25.72 -1.57
C PRO A 512 34.44 -26.56 -0.41
N GLY A 513 34.13 -26.22 0.84
CA GLY A 513 34.54 -26.99 2.03
C GLY A 513 33.38 -27.49 2.87
N GLY A 514 32.18 -27.63 2.29
CA GLY A 514 30.96 -28.02 3.00
C GLY A 514 30.36 -26.92 3.88
N VAL A 515 30.88 -25.70 3.78
CA VAL A 515 30.43 -24.53 4.54
C VAL A 515 30.34 -23.31 3.62
N SER A 516 29.14 -22.75 3.49
CA SER A 516 28.93 -21.43 2.89
C SER A 516 29.00 -20.35 3.96
N ALA A 517 29.44 -19.16 3.61
CA ALA A 517 29.68 -18.09 4.59
C ALA A 517 29.37 -16.71 4.02
N SER A 518 28.88 -15.82 4.88
CA SER A 518 28.63 -14.43 4.49
C SER A 518 29.93 -13.63 4.39
N ARG A 519 29.83 -12.42 3.83
CA ARG A 519 30.77 -11.33 4.13
C ARG A 519 30.77 -11.06 5.65
N GLY A 520 31.80 -10.41 6.17
CA GLY A 520 31.81 -9.90 7.53
C GLY A 520 30.88 -8.70 7.66
N ILE A 521 30.26 -8.52 8.82
CA ILE A 521 29.49 -7.33 9.20
C ILE A 521 30.26 -6.58 10.28
N LYS A 522 30.42 -5.27 10.13
CA LYS A 522 30.94 -4.36 11.15
C LYS A 522 29.78 -3.50 11.62
N ILE A 523 29.55 -3.50 12.93
CA ILE A 523 28.48 -2.78 13.60
C ILE A 523 29.14 -1.74 14.52
N VAL A 524 28.80 -0.47 14.35
CA VAL A 524 29.22 0.64 15.19
C VAL A 524 27.97 1.17 15.87
N ILE A 525 27.93 1.11 17.20
CA ILE A 525 26.77 1.59 17.96
C ILE A 525 26.64 3.09 17.76
N GLN A 526 25.46 3.53 17.32
CA GLN A 526 25.14 4.94 17.11
C GLN A 526 24.68 5.61 18.42
N PRO A 527 24.87 6.94 18.55
CA PRO A 527 24.52 7.71 19.75
C PRO A 527 23.08 7.58 20.25
#